data_AF-A0A8S9HB95-F1
#
_entry.id   AF-A0A8S9HB95-F1
#
_cell.length_a   1.000
_cell.length_b   1.000
_cell.length_c   1.000
_cell.angle_alpha   90.00
_cell.angle_beta   90.00
_cell.angle_gamma   90.00
#
_symmetry.space_group_name_H-M   'P 1'
#
loop_
_entity.id
_entity.type
_entity.pdbx_description
1 polymer ?
#
loop_
_entity_poly.entity_id
_entity_poly.type
_entity_poly.pdbx_seq_one_letter_code
_entity_poly.pdbx_strand_id
1 'polypeptide(L)'
;MVGHAVSPSLCIHLRMPTVHFSKRSCLSKNPCVKIAQRPVFFRGVATIVTKLFNIVEPDVAMFGKKDYQQWRLIKRMVRDLDFGIEIVGSDIAREKDGLAMSSRNVHLSAEDRQRALSISRSLAMAKASAEQGKIGCKELNDMIISEIVGAAGRIDYVETLYRYHSLSVRNDGVYNMQIVDQETLEGVEDIKSGVVICVAAWFGTVRLIDNIEINVAV
;
A
#
# COMPACT_ATOMS: atom_id res chain seq x y z
N MET A 1 25.54 18.70 10.55
CA MET A 1 24.65 17.64 11.06
C MET A 1 24.73 16.49 10.09
N VAL A 2 25.40 15.39 10.48
CA VAL A 2 25.63 14.23 9.61
C VAL A 2 24.69 13.13 10.11
N GLY A 3 23.65 12.84 9.33
CA GLY A 3 22.73 11.74 9.59
C GLY A 3 23.47 10.41 9.45
N HIS A 4 23.59 9.68 10.54
CA HIS A 4 24.14 8.33 10.52
C HIS A 4 23.04 7.36 10.09
N ALA A 5 23.17 6.82 8.88
CA ALA A 5 22.39 5.67 8.45
C ALA A 5 22.88 4.43 9.22
N VAL A 6 22.01 3.82 9.99
CA VAL A 6 22.32 2.56 10.69
C VAL A 6 22.19 1.41 9.69
N SER A 7 23.34 0.83 9.31
CA SER A 7 23.42 -0.41 8.51
C SER A 7 23.23 -1.64 9.40
N PRO A 8 22.31 -2.57 9.10
CA PRO A 8 22.05 -3.71 9.97
C PRO A 8 23.00 -4.86 9.63
N SER A 9 24.09 -4.97 10.38
CA SER A 9 24.90 -6.20 10.44
C SER A 9 25.40 -6.39 11.86
N LEU A 10 24.50 -6.75 12.78
CA LEU A 10 24.90 -7.25 14.09
C LEU A 10 23.91 -8.31 14.57
N CYS A 11 24.38 -9.55 14.61
CA CYS A 11 23.65 -10.71 15.11
C CYS A 11 23.65 -10.65 16.65
N ILE A 12 22.65 -9.99 17.24
CA ILE A 12 22.46 -9.99 18.70
C ILE A 12 21.36 -11.00 19.05
N HIS A 13 21.74 -12.01 19.82
CA HIS A 13 20.84 -13.02 20.40
C HIS A 13 20.02 -12.39 21.54
N LEU A 14 19.04 -11.55 21.21
CA LEU A 14 18.07 -11.01 22.17
C LEU A 14 16.91 -12.01 22.34
N ARG A 15 16.95 -12.83 23.39
CA ARG A 15 15.73 -13.44 23.94
C ARG A 15 14.92 -12.33 24.60
N MET A 16 13.84 -11.93 23.94
CA MET A 16 12.89 -10.93 24.43
C MET A 16 11.45 -11.45 24.29
N PRO A 17 10.55 -11.01 25.17
CA PRO A 17 9.21 -11.56 25.30
C PRO A 17 8.41 -11.42 24.01
N THR A 18 7.74 -12.51 23.63
CA THR A 18 6.83 -12.55 22.49
C THR A 18 5.72 -11.52 22.70
N VAL A 19 5.64 -10.49 21.85
CA VAL A 19 4.44 -9.65 21.76
C VAL A 19 3.31 -10.54 21.22
N HIS A 20 2.51 -11.11 22.12
CA HIS A 20 1.31 -11.84 21.78
C HIS A 20 0.22 -10.83 21.41
N PHE A 21 0.01 -10.65 20.12
CA PHE A 21 -1.29 -10.18 19.62
C PHE A 21 -2.33 -11.24 20.03
N SER A 22 -3.09 -10.95 21.10
CA SER A 22 -4.23 -11.76 21.50
C SER A 22 -5.20 -11.83 20.33
N LYS A 23 -5.58 -13.05 19.91
CA LYS A 23 -6.62 -13.30 18.90
C LYS A 23 -8.00 -12.71 19.27
N ARG A 24 -8.17 -12.10 20.45
CA ARG A 24 -9.47 -11.70 21.02
C ARG A 24 -9.78 -10.20 21.03
N SER A 25 -8.97 -9.32 20.44
CA SER A 25 -9.30 -7.88 20.42
C SER A 25 -10.03 -7.41 19.15
N CYS A 26 -10.64 -8.32 18.38
CA CYS A 26 -11.66 -7.98 17.38
C CYS A 26 -12.99 -7.63 18.10
N LEU A 27 -12.99 -6.62 18.97
CA LEU A 27 -14.17 -6.18 19.74
C LEU A 27 -14.56 -4.73 19.41
N SER A 28 -14.24 -4.29 18.20
CA SER A 28 -14.81 -3.11 17.56
C SER A 28 -15.78 -3.60 16.48
N LYS A 29 -17.04 -3.15 16.53
CA LYS A 29 -18.08 -3.41 15.52
C LYS A 29 -17.78 -2.81 14.14
N ASN A 30 -16.65 -2.13 13.98
CA ASN A 30 -16.14 -1.70 12.68
C ASN A 30 -15.04 -2.68 12.28
N PRO A 31 -15.24 -3.50 11.23
CA PRO A 31 -14.24 -4.45 10.80
C PRO A 31 -12.99 -3.67 10.39
N CYS A 32 -11.92 -3.87 11.15
CA CYS A 32 -10.59 -3.40 10.83
C CYS A 32 -10.32 -3.59 9.34
N VAL A 33 -9.78 -2.55 8.70
CA VAL A 33 -9.13 -2.51 7.39
C VAL A 33 -8.89 -3.93 6.89
N LYS A 34 -9.47 -4.31 5.76
CA LYS A 34 -9.18 -5.59 5.10
C LYS A 34 -7.69 -5.62 4.68
N ILE A 35 -6.80 -5.75 5.66
CA ILE A 35 -5.44 -6.31 5.60
C ILE A 35 -5.59 -7.84 5.37
N ALA A 36 -6.62 -8.23 4.61
CA ALA A 36 -6.95 -9.61 4.30
C ALA A 36 -5.99 -10.18 3.25
N GLN A 37 -5.23 -9.32 2.57
CA GLN A 37 -4.42 -9.72 1.43
C GLN A 37 -3.05 -10.28 1.84
N ARG A 38 -2.48 -9.88 3.01
CA ARG A 38 -1.22 -10.43 3.58
C ARG A 38 -1.13 -10.29 5.12
N PRO A 39 -2.00 -10.94 5.90
CA PRO A 39 -2.08 -10.72 7.35
C PRO A 39 -0.78 -11.04 8.11
N VAL A 40 0.01 -12.01 7.63
CA VAL A 40 1.30 -12.38 8.25
C VAL A 40 2.38 -11.32 7.98
N PHE A 41 2.42 -10.76 6.76
CA PHE A 41 3.43 -9.79 6.35
C PHE A 41 3.33 -8.51 7.19
N PHE A 42 2.14 -7.91 7.26
CA PHE A 42 1.94 -6.66 7.96
C PHE A 42 2.06 -6.79 9.48
N ARG A 43 1.72 -7.96 10.04
CA ARG A 43 2.06 -8.28 11.44
C ARG A 43 3.57 -8.28 11.67
N GLY A 44 4.33 -8.87 10.74
CA GLY A 44 5.79 -8.85 10.79
C GLY A 44 6.35 -7.43 10.74
N VAL A 45 5.85 -6.60 9.82
CA VAL A 45 6.22 -5.18 9.70
C VAL A 45 5.93 -4.41 10.98
N ALA A 46 4.71 -4.51 11.52
CA ALA A 46 4.36 -3.88 12.80
C ALA A 46 5.32 -4.31 13.91
N THR A 47 5.56 -5.62 14.03
CA THR A 47 6.44 -6.18 15.07
C THR A 47 7.86 -5.62 14.99
N ILE A 48 8.47 -5.61 13.80
CA ILE A 48 9.84 -5.13 13.68
C ILE A 48 9.92 -3.61 13.88
N VAL A 49 8.95 -2.85 13.39
CA VAL A 49 8.93 -1.38 13.57
C VAL A 49 8.71 -1.02 15.03
N THR A 50 7.80 -1.68 15.76
CA THR A 50 7.65 -1.49 17.21
C THR A 50 8.96 -1.74 17.94
N LYS A 51 9.69 -2.81 17.59
CA LYS A 51 11.00 -3.09 18.19
C LYS A 51 12.01 -1.97 17.90
N LEU A 52 12.05 -1.46 16.67
CA LEU A 52 12.94 -0.38 16.30
C LEU A 52 12.60 0.93 17.02
N PHE A 53 11.31 1.27 17.15
CA PHE A 53 10.87 2.46 17.89
C PHE A 53 11.27 2.41 19.36
N ASN A 54 11.15 1.25 20.02
CA ASN A 54 11.60 1.09 21.40
C ASN A 54 13.13 1.11 21.58
N ILE A 55 13.91 0.91 20.50
CA ILE A 55 15.38 0.92 20.56
C ILE A 55 15.92 2.31 20.23
N VAL A 56 15.34 2.96 19.22
CA VAL A 56 15.82 4.24 18.68
C VAL A 56 15.17 5.43 19.38
N GLU A 57 13.96 5.27 19.91
CA GLU A 57 13.15 6.31 20.55
C GLU A 57 13.08 7.62 19.73
N PRO A 58 12.66 7.56 18.45
CA PRO A 58 12.66 8.74 17.60
C PRO A 58 11.49 9.68 17.93
N ASP A 59 11.69 11.00 17.87
CA ASP A 59 10.57 11.96 17.90
C ASP A 59 9.76 11.92 16.58
N VAL A 60 10.43 11.66 15.46
CA VAL A 60 9.85 11.65 14.11
C VAL A 60 10.33 10.44 13.33
N ALA A 61 9.44 9.74 12.63
CA ALA A 61 9.78 8.67 11.71
C ALA A 61 9.11 8.86 10.33
N MET A 62 9.92 8.75 9.27
CA MET A 62 9.47 8.95 7.89
C MET A 62 9.26 7.62 7.18
N PHE A 63 8.14 7.48 6.48
CA PHE A 63 7.84 6.31 5.64
C PHE A 63 7.40 6.78 4.25
N GLY A 64 7.87 6.11 3.20
CA GLY A 64 7.48 6.44 1.84
C GLY A 64 6.02 6.08 1.54
N LYS A 65 5.25 7.02 0.99
CA LYS A 65 3.84 6.82 0.59
C LYS A 65 3.67 5.79 -0.53
N LYS A 66 4.75 5.39 -1.22
CA LYS A 66 4.72 4.32 -2.22
C LYS A 66 4.11 3.03 -1.66
N ASP A 67 4.46 2.69 -0.42
CA ASP A 67 3.87 1.58 0.33
C ASP A 67 2.73 2.12 1.23
N TYR A 68 1.68 2.66 0.60
CA TYR A 68 0.62 3.42 1.27
C TYR A 68 -0.02 2.67 2.44
N GLN A 69 -0.35 1.39 2.23
CA GLN A 69 -0.92 0.52 3.26
C GLN A 69 0.01 0.36 4.46
N GLN A 70 1.33 0.23 4.22
CA GLN A 70 2.31 0.13 5.29
C GLN A 70 2.37 1.45 6.09
N TRP A 71 2.46 2.59 5.40
CA TRP A 71 2.51 3.89 6.07
C TRP A 71 1.26 4.13 6.95
N ARG A 72 0.06 3.89 6.42
CA ARG A 72 -1.20 4.01 7.18
C ARG A 72 -1.27 3.05 8.35
N LEU A 73 -0.81 1.81 8.16
CA LEU A 73 -0.75 0.82 9.23
C LEU A 73 0.17 1.26 10.36
N ILE A 74 1.36 1.77 10.04
CA ILE A 74 2.31 2.25 11.06
C ILE A 74 1.76 3.49 11.76
N LYS A 75 1.14 4.42 11.02
CA LYS A 75 0.47 5.58 11.60
C LYS A 75 -0.65 5.18 12.57
N ARG A 76 -1.49 4.20 12.20
CA ARG A 76 -2.52 3.62 13.10
C ARG A 76 -1.87 2.96 14.32
N MET A 77 -0.85 2.15 14.12
CA MET A 77 -0.15 1.42 15.19
C MET A 77 0.45 2.38 16.22
N VAL A 78 1.10 3.47 15.77
CA VAL A 78 1.66 4.50 16.66
C VAL A 78 0.58 5.12 17.53
N ARG A 79 -0.57 5.49 16.94
CA ARG A 79 -1.69 6.02 17.72
C ARG A 79 -2.26 4.98 18.68
N ASP A 80 -2.48 3.74 18.23
CA ASP A 80 -3.15 2.70 19.03
C ASP A 80 -2.28 2.14 20.16
N LEU A 81 -0.96 2.38 20.12
CA LEU A 81 0.00 2.00 21.15
C LEU A 81 0.55 3.21 21.93
N ASP A 82 -0.06 4.39 21.77
CA ASP A 82 0.31 5.62 22.45
C ASP A 82 1.79 6.00 22.32
N PHE A 83 2.40 5.72 21.17
CA PHE A 83 3.75 6.18 20.85
C PHE A 83 3.72 7.70 20.64
N GLY A 84 4.60 8.43 21.34
CA GLY A 84 4.81 9.88 21.16
C GLY A 84 5.58 10.26 19.89
N ILE A 85 5.47 9.46 18.83
CA ILE A 85 6.27 9.55 17.60
C ILE A 85 5.43 10.18 16.49
N GLU A 86 5.95 11.21 15.83
CA GLU A 86 5.31 11.76 14.62
C GLU A 86 5.61 10.89 13.40
N ILE A 87 4.55 10.43 12.70
CA ILE A 87 4.68 9.63 11.48
C ILE A 87 4.45 10.48 10.23
N VAL A 88 5.53 10.76 9.52
CA VAL A 88 5.54 11.59 8.30
C VAL A 88 5.56 10.73 7.05
N GLY A 89 4.64 10.97 6.13
CA GLY A 89 4.59 10.30 4.83
C GLY A 89 5.42 11.06 3.80
N SER A 90 6.51 10.47 3.31
CA SER A 90 7.33 11.04 2.22
C SER A 90 6.68 10.76 0.87
N ASP A 91 6.69 11.75 -0.02
CA ASP A 91 6.17 11.60 -1.38
C ASP A 91 6.91 10.52 -2.17
N ILE A 92 6.23 9.99 -3.19
CA ILE A 92 6.77 8.94 -4.05
C ILE A 92 7.87 9.53 -4.92
N ALA A 93 9.12 9.12 -4.68
CA ALA A 93 10.22 9.42 -5.58
C ALA A 93 10.01 8.71 -6.92
N ARG A 94 10.12 9.46 -8.02
CA ARG A 94 9.94 8.97 -9.38
C ARG A 94 11.22 9.13 -10.19
N GLU A 95 11.47 8.20 -11.10
CA GLU A 95 12.47 8.35 -12.15
C GLU A 95 12.07 9.48 -13.11
N LYS A 96 12.99 9.91 -13.98
CA LYS A 96 12.75 11.04 -14.91
C LYS A 96 11.55 10.83 -15.84
N ASP A 97 11.22 9.58 -16.13
CA ASP A 97 10.09 9.17 -16.96
C ASP A 97 8.80 8.88 -16.17
N GLY A 98 8.82 9.10 -14.85
CA GLY A 98 7.65 9.01 -13.98
C GLY A 98 7.46 7.65 -13.31
N LEU A 99 8.26 6.62 -13.61
CA LEU A 99 8.17 5.34 -12.90
C LEU A 99 8.51 5.52 -11.42
N ALA A 100 7.70 4.99 -10.51
CA ALA A 100 8.01 5.01 -9.09
C ALA A 100 9.32 4.25 -8.78
N MET A 101 10.29 4.93 -8.17
CA MET A 101 11.60 4.36 -7.88
C MET A 101 11.47 3.11 -6.99
N SER A 102 12.09 2.02 -7.42
CA SER A 102 12.06 0.72 -6.74
C SER A 102 13.40 0.03 -6.90
N SER A 103 13.91 -0.61 -5.84
CA SER A 103 15.03 -1.54 -5.99
C SER A 103 14.70 -2.66 -6.99
N ARG A 104 13.41 -3.01 -7.14
CA ARG A 104 12.94 -4.00 -8.11
C ARG A 104 13.10 -3.57 -9.57
N ASN A 105 13.26 -2.28 -9.87
CA ASN A 105 13.31 -1.79 -11.25
C ASN A 105 14.56 -2.33 -11.98
N VAL A 106 15.63 -2.64 -11.25
CA VAL A 106 16.86 -3.23 -11.80
C VAL A 106 16.66 -4.64 -12.39
N HIS A 107 15.57 -5.32 -11.99
CA HIS A 107 15.25 -6.67 -12.47
C HIS A 107 14.34 -6.67 -13.70
N LEU A 108 13.89 -5.50 -14.17
CA LEU A 108 13.09 -5.40 -15.38
C LEU A 108 13.98 -5.56 -16.60
N SER A 109 13.51 -6.30 -17.60
CA SER A 109 14.07 -6.20 -18.94
C SER A 109 13.87 -4.78 -19.49
N ALA A 110 14.65 -4.38 -20.49
CA ALA A 110 14.46 -3.07 -21.12
C ALA A 110 13.04 -2.88 -21.66
N GLU A 111 12.45 -3.94 -22.24
CA GLU A 111 11.08 -3.94 -22.73
C GLU A 111 10.07 -3.83 -21.57
N ASP A 112 10.20 -4.67 -20.53
CA ASP A 112 9.33 -4.61 -19.34
C ASP A 112 9.40 -3.28 -18.63
N ARG A 113 10.57 -2.63 -18.62
CA ARG A 113 10.77 -1.31 -18.03
C ARG A 113 10.02 -0.22 -18.78
N GLN A 114 9.96 -0.31 -20.11
CA GLN A 114 9.13 0.60 -20.91
C GLN A 114 7.64 0.32 -20.71
N ARG A 115 7.25 -0.96 -20.66
CA ARG A 115 5.87 -1.38 -20.41
C ARG A 115 5.37 -0.95 -19.03
N ALA A 116 6.22 -1.03 -18.00
CA ALA A 116 5.91 -0.64 -16.63
C ALA A 116 5.48 0.83 -16.45
N LEU A 117 5.85 1.71 -17.39
CA LEU A 117 5.39 3.10 -17.41
C LEU A 117 3.87 3.23 -17.59
N SER A 118 3.18 2.17 -18.04
CA SER A 118 1.72 2.14 -18.07
C SER A 118 1.09 2.34 -16.68
N ILE A 119 1.78 1.95 -15.59
CA ILE A 119 1.29 2.18 -14.22
C ILE A 119 1.21 3.69 -13.94
N SER A 120 2.30 4.44 -14.16
CA SER A 120 2.32 5.87 -13.84
C SER A 120 1.40 6.66 -14.77
N ARG A 121 1.35 6.29 -16.06
CA ARG A 121 0.42 6.90 -17.03
C ARG A 121 -1.04 6.68 -16.66
N SER A 122 -1.43 5.44 -16.35
CA SER A 122 -2.81 5.11 -16.00
C SER A 122 -3.27 5.81 -14.72
N LEU A 123 -2.42 5.89 -13.69
CA LEU A 123 -2.73 6.63 -12.47
C LEU A 123 -2.91 8.13 -12.72
N ALA A 124 -2.07 8.73 -13.57
CA ALA A 124 -2.20 10.14 -13.95
C ALA A 124 -3.50 10.41 -14.73
N MET A 125 -3.86 9.53 -15.68
CA MET A 125 -5.11 9.61 -16.44
C MET A 125 -6.35 9.48 -15.54
N ALA A 126 -6.32 8.52 -14.61
CA ALA A 126 -7.39 8.31 -13.66
C ALA A 126 -7.57 9.51 -12.73
N LYS A 127 -6.47 10.06 -12.18
CA LYS A 127 -6.51 11.28 -11.36
C LYS A 127 -7.12 12.45 -12.13
N ALA A 128 -6.64 12.73 -13.34
CA ALA A 128 -7.17 13.83 -14.14
C ALA A 128 -8.67 13.67 -14.47
N SER A 129 -9.13 12.43 -14.66
CA SER A 129 -10.53 12.14 -14.96
C SER A 129 -11.43 12.23 -13.73
N ALA A 130 -10.93 11.82 -12.56
CA ALA A 130 -11.60 11.97 -11.27
C ALA A 130 -11.75 13.45 -10.87
N GLU A 131 -10.69 14.26 -11.05
CA GLU A 131 -10.71 15.70 -10.74
C GLU A 131 -11.66 16.50 -11.65
N GLN A 132 -11.94 16.00 -12.85
CA GLN A 132 -12.94 16.60 -13.74
C GLN A 132 -14.39 16.20 -13.41
N GLY A 133 -14.60 15.31 -12.42
CA GLY A 133 -15.92 14.80 -12.02
C GLY A 133 -16.64 13.98 -13.09
N LYS A 134 -15.90 13.45 -14.08
CA LYS A 134 -16.49 12.89 -15.30
C LYS A 134 -16.88 11.41 -15.20
N ILE A 135 -16.37 10.67 -14.22
CA ILE A 135 -16.50 9.21 -14.16
C ILE A 135 -16.51 8.65 -12.73
N GLY A 136 -17.20 7.53 -12.53
CA GLY A 136 -17.26 6.81 -11.25
C GLY A 136 -16.03 5.93 -11.00
N CYS A 137 -15.97 5.32 -9.81
CA CYS A 137 -14.82 4.48 -9.42
C CYS A 137 -14.63 3.25 -10.32
N LYS A 138 -15.72 2.72 -10.87
CA LYS A 138 -15.68 1.56 -11.77
C LYS A 138 -15.00 1.92 -13.09
N GLU A 139 -15.40 3.01 -13.72
CA GLU A 139 -14.83 3.47 -14.99
C GLU A 139 -13.35 3.86 -14.82
N LEU A 140 -12.98 4.48 -13.68
CA LEU A 140 -11.58 4.73 -13.34
C LEU A 140 -10.78 3.44 -13.27
N ASN A 141 -11.34 2.40 -12.66
CA ASN A 141 -10.69 1.11 -12.59
C ASN A 141 -10.55 0.47 -13.98
N ASP A 142 -11.61 0.45 -14.77
CA ASP A 142 -11.57 -0.13 -16.11
C ASP A 142 -10.53 0.57 -17.00
N MET A 143 -10.39 1.90 -16.88
CA MET A 143 -9.37 2.69 -17.56
C MET A 143 -7.95 2.26 -17.19
N ILE A 144 -7.66 2.12 -15.89
CA ILE A 144 -6.33 1.72 -15.43
C ILE A 144 -6.00 0.28 -15.84
N ILE A 145 -6.97 -0.63 -15.69
CA ILE A 145 -6.81 -2.04 -16.10
C ILE A 145 -6.51 -2.11 -17.59
N SER A 146 -7.27 -1.39 -18.42
CA SER A 146 -7.10 -1.38 -19.87
C SER A 146 -5.69 -0.91 -20.28
N GLU A 147 -5.20 0.19 -19.70
CA GLU A 147 -3.87 0.73 -20.00
C GLU A 147 -2.74 -0.24 -19.58
N ILE A 148 -2.84 -0.85 -18.40
CA ILE A 148 -1.81 -1.77 -17.91
C ILE A 148 -1.81 -3.09 -18.71
N VAL A 149 -2.99 -3.66 -18.97
CA VAL A 149 -3.13 -4.91 -19.75
C VAL A 149 -2.74 -4.68 -21.21
N GLY A 150 -3.10 -3.53 -21.80
CA GLY A 150 -2.68 -3.15 -23.15
C GLY A 150 -1.16 -3.06 -23.30
N ALA A 151 -0.46 -2.69 -22.22
CA ALA A 151 1.00 -2.72 -22.14
C ALA A 151 1.57 -4.09 -21.73
N ALA A 152 0.83 -5.18 -21.90
CA ALA A 152 1.19 -6.54 -21.48
C ALA A 152 1.53 -6.70 -19.98
N GLY A 153 1.12 -5.74 -19.14
CA GLY A 153 1.18 -5.84 -17.70
C GLY A 153 0.07 -6.74 -17.17
N ARG A 154 0.37 -7.53 -16.14
CA ARG A 154 -0.63 -8.36 -15.47
C ARG A 154 -1.01 -7.71 -14.15
N ILE A 155 -2.25 -7.24 -14.03
CA ILE A 155 -2.76 -6.75 -12.74
C ILE A 155 -2.61 -7.86 -11.71
N ASP A 156 -1.99 -7.53 -10.59
CA ASP A 156 -1.95 -8.43 -9.45
C ASP A 156 -3.38 -8.45 -8.90
N TYR A 157 -4.11 -9.56 -9.00
CA TYR A 157 -5.40 -9.73 -8.33
C TYR A 157 -5.18 -10.69 -7.17
N VAL A 158 -5.32 -10.25 -5.91
CA VAL A 158 -5.31 -11.19 -4.77
C VAL A 158 -6.74 -11.67 -4.59
N GLU A 159 -7.06 -12.76 -5.29
CA GLU A 159 -8.14 -13.63 -4.86
C GLU A 159 -7.84 -14.05 -3.42
N THR A 160 -8.71 -13.69 -2.48
CA THR A 160 -8.49 -13.94 -1.05
C THR A 160 -8.59 -15.45 -0.80
N LEU A 161 -7.44 -16.14 -0.81
CA LEU A 161 -7.29 -17.49 -0.27
C LEU A 161 -7.39 -17.45 1.26
N TYR A 162 -8.60 -17.28 1.79
CA TYR A 162 -9.00 -17.82 3.09
C TYR A 162 -10.20 -18.73 2.89
N ARG A 163 -9.92 -19.87 2.25
CA ARG A 163 -10.82 -21.01 2.21
C ARG A 163 -10.72 -21.75 3.55
N TYR A 164 -11.31 -21.19 4.61
CA TYR A 164 -11.71 -21.95 5.80
C TYR A 164 -13.06 -21.46 6.32
N HIS A 165 -14.04 -22.34 6.11
CA HIS A 165 -15.37 -22.41 6.71
C HIS A 165 -16.51 -21.52 6.17
N SER A 166 -17.17 -22.09 5.16
CA SER A 166 -18.64 -22.17 4.98
C SER A 166 -19.43 -20.91 4.61
N LEU A 167 -20.21 -21.11 3.53
CA LEU A 167 -21.37 -20.36 3.05
C LEU A 167 -21.13 -19.12 2.18
N SER A 168 -21.57 -19.26 0.93
CA SER A 168 -21.79 -18.23 -0.07
C SER A 168 -20.52 -17.63 -0.68
N VAL A 169 -19.97 -18.34 -1.66
CA VAL A 169 -19.09 -17.74 -2.67
C VAL A 169 -19.91 -16.68 -3.42
N ARG A 170 -19.80 -15.42 -3.01
CA ARG A 170 -20.03 -14.30 -3.92
C ARG A 170 -18.77 -14.19 -4.76
N ASN A 171 -18.93 -14.17 -6.09
CA ASN A 171 -17.90 -13.93 -7.08
C ASN A 171 -17.34 -12.49 -7.03
N ASP A 172 -17.18 -11.92 -5.84
CA ASP A 172 -16.72 -10.54 -5.66
C ASP A 172 -15.20 -10.57 -5.48
N GLY A 173 -14.49 -11.00 -6.54
CA GLY A 173 -13.03 -11.05 -6.58
C GLY A 173 -12.42 -9.80 -5.96
N VAL A 174 -11.61 -9.96 -4.92
CA VAL A 174 -10.98 -8.83 -4.22
C VAL A 174 -9.84 -8.31 -5.10
N TYR A 175 -10.15 -7.33 -5.94
CA TYR A 175 -9.16 -6.70 -6.81
C TYR A 175 -8.07 -6.00 -5.96
N ASN A 176 -6.77 -6.14 -6.29
CA ASN A 176 -5.71 -5.31 -5.65
C ASN A 176 -5.67 -3.88 -6.19
N MET A 177 -6.60 -3.54 -7.09
CA MET A 177 -6.83 -2.18 -7.48
C MET A 177 -8.05 -1.69 -6.73
N GLN A 178 -7.81 -0.82 -5.76
CA GLN A 178 -8.86 -0.23 -4.96
C GLN A 178 -8.63 1.27 -4.92
N ILE A 179 -9.68 1.98 -5.32
CA ILE A 179 -9.90 3.35 -4.90
C ILE A 179 -10.43 3.24 -3.48
N VAL A 180 -9.64 3.72 -2.53
CA VAL A 180 -9.96 3.64 -1.10
C VAL A 180 -9.92 5.00 -0.47
N ASP A 181 -10.65 5.18 0.61
CA ASP A 181 -10.51 6.35 1.47
C ASP A 181 -9.05 6.46 1.98
N GLN A 182 -8.47 7.66 1.92
CA GLN A 182 -7.08 7.88 2.32
C GLN A 182 -6.82 7.53 3.78
N GLU A 183 -7.88 7.55 4.61
CA GLU A 183 -7.76 7.30 6.04
C GLU A 183 -8.00 5.86 6.46
N THR A 184 -9.16 5.35 6.10
CA THR A 184 -9.64 4.03 6.52
C THR A 184 -9.12 2.92 5.63
N LEU A 185 -8.67 3.25 4.40
CA LEU A 185 -8.35 2.27 3.36
C LEU A 185 -9.54 1.35 3.02
N GLU A 186 -10.76 1.80 3.28
CA GLU A 186 -11.98 1.11 2.86
C GLU A 186 -12.31 1.50 1.41
N GLY A 187 -12.75 0.52 0.63
CA GLY A 187 -13.15 0.73 -0.76
C GLY A 187 -14.33 1.68 -0.87
N VAL A 188 -14.31 2.56 -1.88
CA VAL A 188 -15.37 3.52 -2.14
C VAL A 188 -16.03 3.27 -3.49
N GLU A 189 -17.33 3.52 -3.58
CA GLU A 189 -18.09 3.48 -4.84
C GLU A 189 -18.07 4.85 -5.53
N ASP A 190 -18.12 5.92 -4.74
CA ASP A 190 -18.09 7.32 -5.18
C ASP A 190 -16.95 8.08 -4.49
N ILE A 191 -16.28 8.97 -5.23
CA ILE A 191 -15.24 9.85 -4.67
C ILE A 191 -15.92 11.08 -4.04
N LYS A 192 -16.20 11.00 -2.73
CA LYS A 192 -16.82 12.08 -1.94
C LYS A 192 -15.83 12.80 -1.01
N SER A 193 -14.68 12.18 -0.76
CA SER A 193 -13.62 12.65 0.13
C SER A 193 -12.25 12.38 -0.51
N GLY A 194 -11.17 12.68 0.22
CA GLY A 194 -9.83 12.30 -0.20
C GLY A 194 -9.70 10.77 -0.35
N VAL A 195 -9.40 10.32 -1.58
CA VAL A 195 -9.17 8.90 -1.89
C VAL A 195 -7.75 8.68 -2.37
N VAL A 196 -7.30 7.42 -2.34
CA VAL A 196 -6.06 6.97 -2.95
C VAL A 196 -6.37 5.81 -3.88
N ILE A 197 -5.85 5.88 -5.11
CA ILE A 197 -5.88 4.76 -6.05
C ILE A 197 -4.59 3.98 -5.88
N CYS A 198 -4.69 2.71 -5.48
CA CYS A 198 -3.53 1.82 -5.35
C CYS A 198 -3.47 0.82 -6.51
N VAL A 199 -2.28 0.63 -7.08
CA VAL A 199 -2.04 -0.32 -8.18
C VAL A 199 -0.92 -1.28 -7.80
N ALA A 200 -1.12 -2.55 -8.10
CA ALA A 200 -0.08 -3.57 -8.13
C ALA A 200 -0.16 -4.34 -9.44
N ALA A 201 0.97 -4.48 -10.14
CA ALA A 201 1.04 -5.17 -11.41
C ALA A 201 2.38 -5.89 -11.59
N TRP A 202 2.36 -6.92 -12.42
CA TRP A 202 3.52 -7.72 -12.80
C TRP A 202 3.94 -7.40 -14.23
N PHE A 203 5.24 -7.20 -14.43
CA PHE A 203 5.89 -7.10 -15.73
C PHE A 203 6.99 -8.16 -15.78
N GLY A 204 6.81 -9.18 -16.63
CA GLY A 204 7.57 -10.42 -16.55
C GLY A 204 7.41 -11.07 -15.16
N THR A 205 8.51 -11.21 -14.42
CA THR A 205 8.55 -11.74 -13.05
C THR A 205 8.58 -10.67 -11.97
N VAL A 206 8.61 -9.38 -12.36
CA VAL A 206 8.79 -8.27 -11.42
C VAL A 206 7.45 -7.68 -11.01
N ARG A 207 7.17 -7.72 -9.70
CA ARG A 207 5.99 -7.09 -9.11
C ARG A 207 6.26 -5.65 -8.70
N LEU A 208 5.54 -4.72 -9.32
CA LEU A 208 5.60 -3.29 -9.04
C LEU A 208 4.33 -2.84 -8.31
N ILE A 209 4.47 -1.77 -7.55
CA ILE A 209 3.38 -1.06 -6.89
C ILE A 209 3.54 0.44 -7.12
N ASP A 210 2.43 1.13 -7.22
CA ASP A 210 2.36 2.59 -7.25
C ASP A 210 0.98 3.00 -6.74
N ASN A 211 0.83 4.27 -6.37
CA ASN A 211 -0.45 4.83 -5.97
C ASN A 211 -0.51 6.33 -6.24
N ILE A 212 -1.72 6.88 -6.22
CA ILE A 212 -1.93 8.32 -6.34
C ILE A 212 -3.05 8.80 -5.44
N GLU A 213 -2.78 9.86 -4.67
CA GLU A 213 -3.76 10.56 -3.85
C GLU A 213 -4.57 11.52 -4.74
N ILE A 214 -5.89 11.49 -4.54
CA ILE A 214 -6.87 12.38 -5.15
C ILE A 214 -7.59 13.08 -4.00
N ASN A 215 -7.48 14.41 -3.97
CA ASN A 215 -8.17 15.26 -3.00
C ASN A 215 -9.28 15.98 -3.74
N VAL A 216 -10.53 15.76 -3.34
CA VAL A 216 -11.65 16.56 -3.86
C VAL A 216 -11.62 17.90 -3.14
N ALA A 217 -11.62 18.99 -3.91
CA ALA A 217 -11.84 20.32 -3.34
C ALA A 217 -13.28 20.36 -2.80
N VAL A 218 -13.42 20.49 -1.49
CA VAL A 218 -14.70 20.76 -0.83
C VAL A 218 -15.11 22.20 -1.10
#